data_AF-A0A148KL60-F1
#
_entry.id   AF-A0A148KL60-F1
#
_cell.length_a   1.000
_cell.length_b   1.000
_cell.length_c   1.000
_cell.angle_alpha   90.00
_cell.angle_beta   90.00
_cell.angle_gamma   90.00
#
_symmetry.space_group_name_H-M   'P 1'
#
loop_
_entity.id
_entity.type
_entity.pdbx_description
1 polymer ?
#
loop_
_entity_poly.entity_id
_entity_poly.type
_entity_poly.pdbx_seq_one_letter_code
_entity_poly.pdbx_strand_id
1 'polypeptide(L)'
;MSEGLQGIIILISISFMCSVISHWQLKNFKFAIGSATLVSISLFQLASYFHLGYLDPFFIIALITSSFFALIIAILVGCPFYFVRHKRSS
;
A
#
# COMPACT_ATOMS: atom_id res chain seq x y z
N MET A 1 6.56 -22.14 -4.58
CA MET A 1 5.65 -21.01 -4.89
C MET A 1 6.28 -20.27 -6.06
N SER A 2 5.52 -19.78 -7.05
CA SER A 2 6.15 -18.98 -8.12
C SER A 2 6.60 -17.64 -7.56
N GLU A 3 7.75 -17.13 -8.02
CA GLU A 3 8.33 -15.88 -7.49
C GLU A 3 7.41 -14.68 -7.71
N GLY A 4 6.68 -14.67 -8.84
CA GLY A 4 5.64 -13.67 -9.10
C GLY A 4 4.50 -13.69 -8.08
N LEU A 5 4.06 -14.88 -7.65
CA LEU A 5 3.00 -15.00 -6.64
C LEU A 5 3.49 -14.50 -5.27
N GLN A 6 4.75 -14.78 -4.93
CA GLN A 6 5.36 -14.28 -3.70
C GLN A 6 5.41 -12.74 -3.67
N GLY A 7 5.82 -12.10 -4.78
CA GLY A 7 5.83 -10.64 -4.88
C GLY A 7 4.44 -10.02 -4.68
N ILE A 8 3.40 -10.61 -5.28
CA ILE A 8 2.01 -10.13 -5.14
C ILE A 8 1.53 -10.24 -3.68
N ILE A 9 1.80 -11.37 -3.01
CA ILE A 9 1.40 -11.57 -1.61
C ILE A 9 2.08 -10.54 -0.69
N ILE A 10 3.37 -10.28 -0.90
CA ILE A 10 4.13 -9.29 -0.14
C ILE A 10 3.56 -7.89 -0.37
N LEU A 11 3.31 -7.52 -1.63
CA LEU A 11 2.74 -6.22 -1.98
C LEU A 11 1.38 -6.00 -1.31
N ILE A 12 0.49 -6.98 -1.37
CA ILE A 12 -0.84 -6.90 -0.76
C ILE A 12 -0.72 -6.76 0.76
N SER A 13 0.14 -7.57 1.39
CA SER A 13 0.31 -7.58 2.84
C SER A 13 0.85 -6.25 3.38
N ILE A 14 1.91 -5.71 2.74
CA ILE A 14 2.48 -4.41 3.10
C ILE A 14 1.45 -3.30 2.89
N SER A 15 0.82 -3.27 1.71
CA SER A 15 -0.14 -2.22 1.36
C SER A 15 -1.36 -2.20 2.28
N PHE A 16 -1.85 -3.39 2.65
CA PHE A 16 -2.96 -3.52 3.58
C PHE A 16 -2.60 -2.98 4.97
N MET A 17 -1.46 -3.40 5.54
CA MET A 17 -1.03 -2.96 6.86
C MET A 17 -0.79 -1.44 6.92
N CYS A 18 -0.07 -0.90 5.93
CA CYS A 18 0.16 0.54 5.82
C CYS A 18 -1.15 1.31 5.67
N SER A 19 -2.10 0.79 4.89
CA SER A 19 -3.40 1.44 4.72
C SER A 19 -4.21 1.46 6.01
N VAL A 20 -4.28 0.35 6.75
CA VAL A 20 -4.99 0.28 8.04
C VAL A 20 -4.39 1.28 9.03
N ILE A 21 -3.05 1.33 9.15
CA ILE A 21 -2.35 2.24 10.05
C ILE A 21 -2.62 3.71 9.66
N SER A 22 -2.47 4.06 8.39
CA SER A 22 -2.67 5.45 7.93
C SER A 22 -4.11 5.92 8.10
N HIS A 23 -5.12 5.10 7.77
CA HIS A 23 -6.53 5.47 7.97
C HIS A 23 -6.91 5.54 9.44
N TRP A 24 -6.26 4.76 10.30
CA TRP A 24 -6.44 4.87 11.74
C TRP A 24 -5.85 6.17 12.30
N GLN A 25 -4.60 6.48 11.96
CA GLN A 25 -3.89 7.67 12.48
C GLN A 25 -4.43 8.98 11.90
N LEU A 26 -4.75 9.02 10.61
CA LEU A 26 -5.16 10.24 9.93
C LEU A 26 -6.69 10.34 9.86
N LYS A 27 -7.22 11.47 10.35
CA LYS A 27 -8.66 11.78 10.26
C LYS A 27 -9.10 12.09 8.83
N ASN A 28 -8.20 12.67 8.03
CA ASN A 28 -8.48 13.12 6.68
C ASN A 28 -8.24 11.99 5.67
N PHE A 29 -9.30 11.52 5.03
CA PHE A 29 -9.28 10.41 4.07
C PHE A 29 -8.27 10.58 2.93
N LYS A 30 -8.19 11.78 2.33
CA LYS A 30 -7.28 12.07 1.21
C LYS A 30 -5.80 11.94 1.62
N PHE A 31 -5.45 12.47 2.80
CA PHE A 31 -4.09 12.38 3.34
C PHE A 31 -3.74 10.96 3.77
N ALA A 32 -4.73 10.20 4.28
CA ALA A 32 -4.55 8.80 4.64
C ALA A 32 -4.22 7.93 3.41
N ILE A 33 -4.90 8.14 2.28
CA ILE A 33 -4.58 7.44 1.03
C ILE A 33 -3.18 7.79 0.54
N GLY A 34 -2.86 9.09 0.44
CA GLY A 34 -1.56 9.51 -0.07
C GLY A 34 -0.39 8.97 0.75
N SER A 35 -0.49 9.06 2.08
CA SER A 35 0.53 8.54 3.00
C SER A 35 0.62 7.02 2.97
N ALA A 36 -0.51 6.30 2.98
CA ALA A 36 -0.53 4.84 2.89
C ALA A 36 0.17 4.36 1.62
N THR A 37 -0.18 4.94 0.47
CA THR A 37 0.38 4.57 -0.83
C THR A 37 1.90 4.84 -0.86
N LEU A 38 2.34 6.03 -0.45
CA LEU A 38 3.77 6.37 -0.41
C LEU A 38 4.58 5.40 0.46
N VAL A 39 4.13 5.16 1.69
CA VAL A 39 4.84 4.27 2.62
C VAL A 39 4.86 2.83 2.10
N SER A 40 3.75 2.36 1.52
CA SER A 40 3.65 1.01 0.97
C SER A 40 4.62 0.78 -0.19
N ILE A 41 4.69 1.73 -1.13
CA ILE A 41 5.61 1.64 -2.28
C ILE A 41 7.06 1.65 -1.80
N SER A 42 7.41 2.56 -0.89
CA SER A 42 8.77 2.63 -0.34
C SER A 42 9.17 1.33 0.34
N LEU A 43 8.29 0.74 1.15
CA LEU A 43 8.55 -0.54 1.83
C LEU A 43 8.63 -1.71 0.85
N PHE A 44 7.72 -1.78 -0.12
CA PHE A 44 7.75 -2.83 -1.13
C PHE A 44 9.03 -2.79 -1.97
N GLN A 45 9.44 -1.60 -2.38
CA GLN A 45 10.64 -1.43 -3.19
C GLN A 45 11.92 -1.74 -2.39
N LEU A 46 11.94 -1.39 -1.10
CA LEU A 46 13.00 -1.78 -0.17
C LEU A 46 13.07 -3.31 -0.02
N ALA A 47 11.91 -3.97 0.15
CA ALA A 47 11.83 -5.41 0.24
C ALA A 47 12.32 -6.10 -1.05
N SER A 48 11.95 -5.58 -2.22
CA SER A 48 12.43 -6.07 -3.52
C SER A 48 13.93 -5.90 -3.67
N TYR A 49 14.50 -4.77 -3.22
CA TYR A 49 15.96 -4.57 -3.24
C TYR A 49 16.70 -5.59 -2.37
N PHE A 50 16.21 -5.85 -1.15
CA PHE A 50 16.79 -6.87 -0.29
C PHE A 50 16.63 -8.30 -0.84
N HIS A 51 15.52 -8.56 -1.54
CA HIS A 51 15.26 -9.88 -2.12
C HIS A 51 16.14 -10.17 -3.34
N LEU A 52 16.30 -9.20 -4.24
CA LEU A 52 17.11 -9.33 -5.45
C LEU A 52 18.62 -9.16 -5.16
N GLY A 53 18.98 -8.43 -4.11
CA GLY A 53 20.37 -8.07 -3.81
C GLY A 53 20.96 -6.99 -4.72
N TYR A 54 20.18 -6.50 -5.70
CA TYR A 54 20.52 -5.40 -6.59
C TYR A 54 19.28 -4.57 -6.93
N LEU A 55 19.51 -3.41 -7.54
CA LEU A 55 18.42 -2.52 -7.94
C LEU A 55 17.88 -2.97 -9.30
N ASP A 56 16.60 -3.33 -9.33
CA ASP A 56 15.93 -3.83 -10.53
C ASP A 56 16.09 -2.86 -11.71
N PRO A 57 16.60 -3.29 -12.88
CA PRO A 57 16.67 -2.46 -14.08
C PRO A 57 15.32 -1.85 -14.48
N PHE A 58 14.21 -2.51 -14.12
CA PHE A 58 12.84 -2.05 -14.37
C PHE A 58 12.18 -1.42 -13.14
N PHE A 59 12.99 -0.92 -12.19
CA PHE A 59 12.54 -0.25 -10.96
C PHE A 59 11.40 0.75 -11.19
N ILE A 60 11.49 1.58 -12.24
CA ILE A 60 10.47 2.60 -12.54
C ILE A 60 9.12 1.94 -12.85
N ILE A 61 9.13 0.85 -13.63
CA ILE A 61 7.93 0.10 -13.98
C ILE A 61 7.37 -0.59 -12.73
N ALA A 62 8.24 -1.19 -11.91
CA ALA A 62 7.86 -1.80 -10.63
C ALA A 62 7.23 -0.77 -9.66
N LEU A 63 7.78 0.44 -9.60
CA LEU A 63 7.28 1.53 -8.78
C LEU A 63 5.91 2.01 -9.25
N ILE A 64 5.72 2.20 -10.55
CA ILE A 64 4.42 2.63 -11.11
C ILE A 64 3.37 1.54 -10.87
N THR A 65 3.69 0.28 -11.20
CA THR A 65 2.73 -0.83 -11.03
C THR A 65 2.35 -1.05 -9.57
N SER A 66 3.33 -1.11 -8.66
CA SER A 66 3.06 -1.22 -7.21
C SER A 66 2.28 -0.02 -6.66
N SER A 67 2.52 1.19 -7.17
CA SER A 67 1.77 2.39 -6.80
C SER A 67 0.29 2.28 -7.16
N PHE A 68 -0.02 1.80 -8.37
CA PHE A 68 -1.40 1.56 -8.80
C PHE A 68 -2.11 0.56 -7.87
N PHE A 69 -1.48 -0.57 -7.57
CA PHE A 69 -2.05 -1.56 -6.65
C PHE A 69 -2.20 -1.04 -5.22
N ALA A 70 -1.17 -0.38 -4.68
CA ALA A 70 -1.19 0.19 -3.34
C ALA A 70 -2.31 1.24 -3.20
N LEU A 71 -2.54 2.06 -4.22
CA LEU A 71 -3.60 3.06 -4.24
C LEU A 71 -4.99 2.41 -4.24
N ILE A 72 -5.21 1.38 -5.07
CA ILE A 72 -6.47 0.63 -5.10
C ILE A 72 -6.75 0.01 -3.72
N ILE A 73 -5.75 -0.65 -3.13
CA ILE A 73 -5.86 -1.24 -1.79
C ILE A 73 -6.16 -0.15 -0.75
N ALA A 74 -5.48 0.99 -0.83
CA ALA A 74 -5.67 2.08 0.12
C ALA A 74 -7.07 2.69 0.07
N ILE A 75 -7.69 2.76 -1.12
CA ILE A 75 -9.08 3.19 -1.28
C ILE A 75 -10.04 2.12 -0.72
N LEU A 76 -9.84 0.85 -1.09
CA LEU A 76 -10.69 -0.25 -0.64
C LEU A 76 -10.71 -0.38 0.88
N VAL A 77 -9.54 -0.33 1.52
CA VAL A 77 -9.39 -0.39 2.99
C VAL A 77 -9.89 0.89 3.65
N GLY A 78 -9.72 2.05 3.01
CA GLY A 78 -10.23 3.31 3.54
C GLY A 78 -11.75 3.39 3.57
N CYS A 79 -12.44 2.74 2.63
CA CYS A 79 -13.89 2.78 2.49
C CYS A 79 -14.63 2.40 3.80
N PRO A 80 -14.39 1.24 4.43
CA PRO A 80 -15.01 0.89 5.71
C PRO A 80 -14.67 1.86 6.84
N PHE A 81 -13.43 2.39 6.91
CA PHE A 81 -13.05 3.40 7.91
C PHE A 81 -13.84 4.71 7.74
N TYR A 82 -14.09 5.12 6.50
CA TYR A 82 -14.93 6.28 6.19
C TYR A 82 -16.38 6.06 6.65
N PHE A 83 -16.98 4.92 6.30
CA PHE A 83 -18.35 4.59 6.72
C PHE A 83 -18.51 4.48 8.24
N VAL A 84 -17.56 3.84 8.93
CA VAL A 84 -17.59 3.70 10.40
C VAL A 84 -17.47 5.07 11.09
N ARG A 85 -16.60 5.96 10.61
CA ARG A 85 -16.50 7.32 11.15
C ARG A 85 -17.75 8.16 10.89
N HIS A 86 -18.38 7.99 9.72
CA HIS A 86 -19.61 8.72 9.39
C HIS A 86 -20.80 8.26 10.26
N LYS A 87 -20.88 6.97 10.63
CA LYS A 87 -21.92 6.47 11.55
C LYS A 87 -21.75 6.91 13.01
N ARG A 88 -20.55 7.32 13.44
CA ARG A 88 -20.33 7.83 14.81
C ARG A 88 -20.73 9.31 15.00
N SER A 89 -21.05 10.01 13.91
CA SER A 89 -21.44 11.43 13.94
C SER A 89 -22.95 11.67 13.72
N SER A 90 -23.74 10.60 13.57
CA SER A 90 -25.21 10.61 13.64
C SER A 90 -25.66 9.93 14.92
#